data_AF-X1EEU5-F1
#
_entry.id   AF-X1EEU5-F1
#
_cell.length_a   1.000
_cell.length_b   1.000
_cell.length_c   1.000
_cell.angle_alpha   90.00
_cell.angle_beta   90.00
_cell.angle_gamma   90.00
#
_symmetry.space_group_name_H-M   'P 1'
#
loop_
_entity.id
_entity.type
_entity.pdbx_description
1 polymer ?
#
loop_
_entity_poly.entity_id
_entity_poly.type
_entity_poly.pdbx_seq_one_letter_code
_entity_poly.pdbx_strand_id
1 'polypeptide(L)'
;MNNKEKPKIIKRTKEEIKKYQLAVVKQMLTLATSGFGLVAALAWNELIRTFINDYIRTRISVGSGIISLTIYAIIVTIFAVAITLQLSRLVERLGEKEKK
;
A
#
# COMPACT_ATOMS: atom_id res chain seq x y z
N MET A 1 -48.46 -18.56 5.30
CA MET A 1 -47.47 -17.72 4.59
C MET A 1 -47.86 -17.61 3.12
N ASN A 2 -47.98 -16.39 2.61
CA ASN A 2 -48.49 -16.13 1.26
C ASN A 2 -47.46 -16.53 0.19
N ASN A 3 -47.90 -17.17 -0.90
CA ASN A 3 -47.05 -17.68 -1.98
C ASN A 3 -46.22 -16.58 -2.68
N LYS A 4 -46.67 -15.31 -2.59
CA LYS A 4 -45.95 -14.14 -3.14
C LYS A 4 -44.78 -13.66 -2.28
N GLU A 5 -44.68 -14.09 -1.01
CA GLU A 5 -43.65 -13.63 -0.07
C GLU A 5 -42.37 -14.46 -0.14
N LYS A 6 -42.49 -15.77 -0.42
CA LYS A 6 -41.37 -16.72 -0.55
C LYS A 6 -40.26 -16.26 -1.50
N PRO A 7 -40.53 -15.84 -2.76
CA PRO A 7 -39.46 -15.39 -3.67
C PRO A 7 -38.78 -14.09 -3.23
N LYS A 8 -39.48 -13.23 -2.48
CA LYS A 8 -38.95 -11.94 -1.97
C LYS A 8 -38.00 -12.17 -0.79
N ILE A 9 -38.33 -13.10 0.10
CA ILE A 9 -37.49 -13.49 1.25
C ILE A 9 -36.18 -14.11 0.77
N ILE A 10 -36.24 -15.06 -0.17
CA ILE A 10 -35.05 -15.75 -0.70
C ILE A 10 -34.07 -14.77 -1.38
N LYS A 11 -34.58 -13.80 -2.15
CA LYS A 11 -33.73 -12.76 -2.77
C LYS A 11 -33.04 -11.90 -1.72
N ARG A 12 -33.79 -11.44 -0.70
CA ARG A 12 -33.25 -10.60 0.38
C ARG A 12 -32.17 -11.33 1.17
N THR A 13 -32.37 -12.62 1.51
CA THR A 13 -31.34 -13.44 2.19
C THR A 13 -30.06 -13.60 1.36
N LYS A 14 -30.17 -13.80 0.04
CA LYS A 14 -28.98 -13.89 -0.83
C LYS A 14 -28.20 -12.58 -0.92
N GLU A 15 -28.89 -11.44 -0.94
CA GLU A 15 -28.26 -10.12 -0.95
C GLU A 15 -27.54 -9.81 0.37
N GLU A 16 -28.16 -10.13 1.50
CA GLU A 16 -27.53 -10.00 2.81
C GLU A 16 -26.27 -10.87 2.91
N ILE A 17 -26.33 -12.14 2.51
CA ILE A 17 -25.14 -13.04 2.51
C ILE A 17 -24.01 -12.45 1.65
N LYS A 18 -24.32 -11.97 0.44
CA LYS A 18 -23.32 -11.33 -0.43
C LYS A 18 -22.72 -10.08 0.22
N LYS A 19 -23.53 -9.27 0.90
CA LYS A 19 -23.07 -8.07 1.60
C LYS A 19 -22.11 -8.43 2.75
N TYR A 20 -22.42 -9.48 3.53
CA TYR A 20 -21.52 -9.98 4.57
C TYR A 20 -20.22 -10.53 4.00
N GLN A 21 -20.27 -11.35 2.94
CA GLN A 21 -19.08 -11.86 2.26
C GLN A 21 -18.21 -10.72 1.74
N LEU A 22 -18.82 -9.70 1.12
CA LEU A 22 -18.10 -8.52 0.66
C LEU A 22 -17.45 -7.76 1.80
N ALA A 23 -18.13 -7.61 2.94
CA ALA A 23 -17.58 -6.95 4.13
C ALA A 23 -16.37 -7.72 4.68
N VAL A 24 -16.45 -9.06 4.77
CA VAL A 24 -15.34 -9.91 5.21
C VAL A 24 -14.13 -9.79 4.28
N VAL A 25 -14.35 -9.88 2.95
CA VAL A 25 -13.27 -9.76 1.96
C VAL A 25 -12.64 -8.37 2.00
N LYS A 26 -13.43 -7.30 2.15
CA LYS A 26 -12.90 -5.94 2.34
C LYS A 26 -12.03 -5.84 3.58
N GLN A 27 -12.47 -6.41 4.72
CA GLN A 27 -11.70 -6.39 5.95
C GLN A 27 -10.38 -7.16 5.81
N MET A 28 -10.43 -8.35 5.18
CA MET A 28 -9.23 -9.13 4.88
C MET A 28 -8.26 -8.37 3.96
N LEU A 29 -8.78 -7.70 2.93
CA LEU A 29 -7.97 -6.89 2.03
C LEU A 29 -7.27 -5.76 2.79
N THR A 30 -7.99 -5.03 3.65
CA THR A 30 -7.41 -3.97 4.48
C THR A 30 -6.31 -4.50 5.38
N LEU A 31 -6.57 -5.64 6.05
CA LEU A 31 -5.61 -6.25 6.97
C LEU A 31 -4.35 -6.75 6.24
N ALA A 32 -4.53 -7.43 5.11
CA ALA A 32 -3.44 -7.90 4.27
C ALA A 32 -2.62 -6.74 3.69
N THR A 33 -3.29 -5.73 3.12
CA THR A 33 -2.61 -4.57 2.53
C THR A 33 -1.83 -3.78 3.58
N SER A 34 -2.38 -3.63 4.79
CA SER A 34 -1.69 -2.97 5.90
C SER A 34 -0.47 -3.77 6.36
N GLY A 35 -0.61 -5.09 6.53
CA GLY A 35 0.49 -5.97 6.89
C GLY A 35 1.61 -5.98 5.84
N PHE A 36 1.26 -6.13 4.56
CA PHE A 36 2.24 -6.08 3.46
C PHE A 36 2.85 -4.70 3.28
N GLY A 37 2.12 -3.62 3.55
CA GLY A 37 2.67 -2.26 3.55
C GLY A 37 3.82 -2.10 4.56
N LEU A 38 3.65 -2.66 5.77
CA LEU A 38 4.71 -2.67 6.78
C LEU A 38 5.93 -3.50 6.33
N VAL A 39 5.69 -4.72 5.84
CA VAL A 39 6.76 -5.60 5.34
C VAL A 39 7.52 -4.95 4.18
N ALA A 40 6.80 -4.32 3.25
CA ALA A 40 7.39 -3.62 2.12
C ALA A 40 8.26 -2.44 2.59
N ALA A 41 7.78 -1.64 3.54
CA ALA A 41 8.55 -0.53 4.11
C ALA A 41 9.86 -1.01 4.74
N LEU A 42 9.82 -2.11 5.50
CA LEU A 42 11.01 -2.71 6.11
C LEU A 42 11.99 -3.24 5.04
N ALA A 43 11.48 -3.95 4.03
CA ALA A 43 12.31 -4.52 2.97
C ALA A 43 13.01 -3.43 2.13
N TRP A 44 12.32 -2.35 1.79
CA TRP A 44 12.92 -1.22 1.07
C TRP A 44 13.96 -0.49 1.90
N ASN A 45 13.70 -0.26 3.20
CA ASN A 45 14.69 0.33 4.09
C ASN A 45 15.97 -0.53 4.16
N GLU A 46 15.82 -1.84 4.32
CA GLU A 46 16.96 -2.76 4.38
C GLU A 46 17.72 -2.77 3.05
N LEU A 47 17.01 -2.90 1.92
CA LEU A 47 17.62 -2.85 0.58
C LEU A 47 18.48 -1.60 0.38
N ILE A 48 17.95 -0.41 0.72
CA ILE A 48 18.68 0.86 0.57
C ILE A 48 19.93 0.84 1.46
N ARG A 49 19.83 0.38 2.71
CA ARG A 49 20.96 0.32 3.65
C ARG A 49 22.04 -0.64 3.17
N THR A 50 21.68 -1.86 2.82
CA THR A 50 22.61 -2.87 2.32
C THR A 50 23.26 -2.41 1.03
N PHE A 51 22.48 -1.86 0.09
CA PHE A 51 23.01 -1.34 -1.17
C PHE A 51 24.07 -0.25 -0.94
N ILE A 52 23.80 0.71 -0.07
CA ILE A 52 24.75 1.79 0.23
C ILE A 52 25.98 1.23 0.95
N ASN A 53 25.79 0.33 1.92
CA ASN A 53 26.90 -0.25 2.67
C ASN A 53 27.81 -1.12 1.78
N ASP A 54 27.24 -1.96 0.93
CA ASP A 54 28.03 -2.92 0.15
C ASP A 54 28.65 -2.25 -1.08
N TYR A 55 27.91 -1.39 -1.79
CA TYR A 55 28.38 -0.78 -3.03
C TYR A 55 29.04 0.59 -2.84
N ILE A 56 28.52 1.45 -1.96
CA ILE A 56 29.02 2.82 -1.84
C ILE A 56 30.13 2.92 -0.79
N ARG A 57 29.95 2.32 0.40
CA ARG A 57 30.95 2.38 1.48
C ARG A 57 32.25 1.67 1.09
N THR A 58 32.17 0.53 0.41
CA THR A 58 33.35 -0.22 -0.05
C THR A 58 34.14 0.52 -1.13
N ARG A 59 33.51 1.43 -1.88
CA ARG A 59 34.12 2.14 -3.02
C ARG A 59 34.65 3.53 -2.68
N ILE A 60 34.24 4.12 -1.55
CA ILE A 60 34.62 5.49 -1.14
C ILE A 60 35.29 5.45 0.24
N SER A 61 36.62 5.57 0.29
CA SER A 61 37.42 5.37 1.52
C SER A 61 37.54 6.60 2.45
N VAL A 62 36.99 7.76 2.08
CA VAL A 62 37.19 9.01 2.83
C VAL A 62 36.00 9.24 3.78
N GLY A 63 36.21 9.25 5.11
CA GLY A 63 35.21 9.71 6.09
C GLY A 63 33.90 8.90 6.15
N SER A 64 33.99 7.57 5.97
CA SER A 64 32.95 6.62 5.51
C SER A 64 31.55 6.60 6.17
N GLY A 65 31.37 7.18 7.36
CA GLY A 65 30.09 7.11 8.09
C GLY A 65 29.08 8.18 7.65
N ILE A 66 29.52 9.45 7.66
CA ILE A 66 28.65 10.61 7.39
C ILE A 66 28.20 10.64 5.93
N ILE A 67 29.11 10.35 5.00
CA ILE A 67 28.78 10.35 3.56
C ILE A 67 27.76 9.25 3.22
N SER A 68 27.89 8.07 3.83
CA SER A 68 26.90 6.97 3.68
C SER A 68 25.52 7.41 4.19
N LEU A 69 25.45 8.04 5.36
CA LEU A 69 24.22 8.59 5.93
C LEU A 69 23.60 9.69 5.05
N THR A 70 24.42 10.59 4.49
CA THR A 70 23.94 11.65 3.58
C THR A 70 23.36 11.05 2.30
N ILE A 71 24.00 10.06 1.70
CA ILE A 71 23.50 9.40 0.49
C ILE A 71 22.20 8.64 0.79
N TYR A 72 22.13 7.94 1.91
CA TYR A 72 20.90 7.30 2.38
C TYR A 72 19.77 8.30 2.51
N ALA A 73 20.00 9.44 3.17
CA ALA A 73 18.99 10.48 3.36
C ALA A 73 18.49 11.05 2.02
N ILE A 74 19.39 11.30 1.07
CA ILE A 74 19.02 11.79 -0.27
C ILE A 74 18.16 10.77 -1.01
N ILE A 75 18.57 9.50 -1.03
CA ILE A 75 17.82 8.43 -1.71
C ILE A 75 16.42 8.30 -1.10
N VAL A 76 16.31 8.20 0.22
CA VAL A 76 15.01 8.08 0.89
C VAL A 76 14.12 9.28 0.61
N THR A 77 14.68 10.50 0.57
CA THR A 77 13.92 11.71 0.24
C THR A 77 13.39 11.67 -1.19
N ILE A 78 14.20 11.25 -2.16
CA ILE A 78 13.78 11.09 -3.56
C ILE A 78 12.62 10.08 -3.65
N PHE A 79 12.75 8.92 -3.00
CA PHE A 79 11.67 7.92 -2.95
C PHE A 79 10.39 8.46 -2.31
N ALA A 80 10.51 9.17 -1.18
CA ALA A 80 9.37 9.76 -0.49
C ALA A 80 8.62 10.75 -1.38
N VAL A 81 9.34 11.66 -2.05
CA VAL A 81 8.74 12.63 -2.98
C VAL A 81 8.11 11.91 -4.18
N ALA A 82 8.82 10.96 -4.79
CA ALA A 82 8.33 10.23 -5.96
C ALA A 82 7.05 9.45 -5.66
N ILE A 83 6.99 8.74 -4.52
CA ILE A 83 5.80 7.99 -4.08
C ILE A 83 4.66 8.98 -3.78
N THR A 84 4.94 10.05 -3.04
CA THR A 84 3.90 11.03 -2.66
C THR A 84 3.27 11.69 -3.88
N LEU A 85 4.08 12.08 -4.89
CA LEU A 85 3.57 12.65 -6.14
C LEU A 85 2.76 11.64 -6.95
N GLN A 86 3.17 10.37 -7.00
CA GLN A 86 2.40 9.32 -7.67
C GLN A 86 1.05 9.07 -6.99
N LEU A 87 1.03 9.03 -5.65
CA LEU A 87 -0.20 8.90 -4.88
C LEU A 87 -1.13 10.09 -5.09
N SER A 88 -0.61 11.33 -5.09
CA SER A 88 -1.41 12.54 -5.37
C SER A 88 -2.12 12.46 -6.72
N ARG A 89 -1.39 12.08 -7.77
CA ARG A 89 -1.96 11.91 -9.13
C ARG A 89 -2.99 10.79 -9.20
N LEU A 90 -2.80 9.71 -8.43
CA LEU A 90 -3.76 8.61 -8.39
C LEU A 90 -5.07 9.05 -7.72
N VAL A 91 -4.98 9.82 -6.63
CA VAL A 91 -6.15 10.38 -5.94
C VAL A 91 -6.93 11.32 -6.86
N GLU A 92 -6.25 12.22 -7.59
CA GLU A 92 -6.88 13.11 -8.57
C GLU A 92 -7.65 12.33 -9.64
N ARG A 93 -7.02 11.31 -10.24
CA ARG A 93 -7.66 10.49 -11.29
C ARG A 93 -8.87 9.69 -10.81
N LEU A 94 -8.83 9.20 -9.57
CA LEU A 94 -9.95 8.45 -9.00
C LEU A 94 -11.08 9.41 -8.57
N GLY A 95 -10.73 10.58 -8.03
CA GLY A 95 -11.70 11.62 -7.64
C GLY A 95 -12.40 12.28 -8.83
N GLU A 96 -11.73 12.42 -9.99
CA GLU A 96 -12.38 12.89 -11.22
C GLU A 96 -13.40 11.89 -11.79
N LYS A 97 -13.15 10.58 -11.65
CA LYS A 97 -14.08 9.53 -12.08
C LYS A 97 -15.35 9.44 -11.23
N GLU A 98 -15.32 9.97 -10.01
CA GLU A 98 -16.47 9.98 -9.10
C GLU A 98 -17.41 11.17 -9.36
N LYS A 99 -16.92 12.21 -10.06
CA LYS A 99 -17.68 13.43 -10.40
C LYS A 99 -18.30 13.43 -11.81
N LYS A 100 -18.11 12.37 -12.60
CA LYS A 100 -18.55 12.26 -14.00
C LYS A 100 -19.45 11.04 -14.17
#